data_AF-A0A428KNT4-F1
#
_entry.id   AF-A0A428KNT4-F1
#
_cell.length_a   1.000
_cell.length_b   1.000
_cell.length_c   1.000
_cell.angle_alpha   90.00
_cell.angle_beta   90.00
_cell.angle_gamma   90.00
#
_symmetry.space_group_name_H-M   'P 1'
#
loop_
_entity.id
_entity.type
_entity.pdbx_description
1 polymer ?
#
loop_
_entity_poly.entity_id
_entity_poly.type
_entity_poly.pdbx_seq_one_letter_code
_entity_poly.pdbx_strand_id
1 'polypeptide(L)' 'TLRDVQGRTVLRRTANAEAPLTLPLQPLPAGVYYLTVQGQQQQLTRRLLKQ' A
#
# COMPACT_ATOMS: atom_id res chain seq x y z
N THR A 1 -0.56 1.89 3.83
CA THR A 1 -1.75 2.40 3.13
C THR A 1 -1.51 2.35 1.64
N LEU A 2 -2.49 1.88 0.86
CA LEU A 2 -2.45 1.87 -0.60
C LEU A 2 -3.51 2.83 -1.14
N ARG A 3 -3.11 3.71 -2.06
CA ARG A 3 -4.00 4.66 -2.73
C ARG A 3 -3.99 4.45 -4.24
N ASP A 4 -5.11 4.70 -4.91
CA ASP A 4 -5.16 4.76 -6.37
C ASP A 4 -4.63 6.10 -6.92
N VAL A 5 -4.63 6.28 -8.24
CA VAL A 5 -4.15 7.52 -8.88
C VAL A 5 -5.03 8.74 -8.58
N GLN A 6 -6.28 8.53 -8.16
CA GLN A 6 -7.17 9.60 -7.69
C GLN A 6 -6.94 9.94 -6.21
N GLY A 7 -5.99 9.27 -5.54
CA GLY A 7 -5.66 9.49 -4.14
C GLY A 7 -6.60 8.80 -3.15
N ARG A 8 -7.59 8.01 -3.64
CA ARG A 8 -8.54 7.27 -2.80
C ARG A 8 -7.82 6.11 -2.14
N THR A 9 -8.06 5.94 -0.84
CA THR A 9 -7.47 4.80 -0.10
C THR A 9 -8.23 3.53 -0.45
N VAL A 10 -7.56 2.57 -1.07
CA VAL A 10 -8.13 1.27 -1.45
C VAL A 10 -7.77 0.16 -0.47
N LEU A 11 -6.70 0.32 0.31
CA LEU A 11 -6.30 -0.62 1.34
C LEU A 11 -5.58 0.08 2.49
N ARG A 12 -5.93 -0.26 3.73
CA ARG A 12 -5.20 0.15 4.93
C ARG A 12 -4.96 -1.06 5.82
N ARG A 13 -3.72 -1.21 6.26
CA ARG A 13 -3.28 -2.26 7.18
C ARG A 13 -2.24 -1.67 8.12
N THR A 14 -2.22 -2.19 9.35
CA THR A 14 -1.17 -1.94 10.34
C THR A 14 -0.31 -3.20 10.39
N ALA A 15 1.01 -3.02 10.44
CA ALA A 15 1.96 -4.11 10.57
C ALA A 15 2.60 -4.05 11.94
N ASN A 16 2.84 -5.22 12.52
CA ASN A 16 3.66 -5.38 13.71
C ASN A 16 5.06 -5.72 13.19
N ALA A 17 6.13 -5.13 13.76
CA ALA A 17 7.49 -5.20 13.19
C ALA A 17 8.10 -6.62 13.15
N GLU A 18 7.41 -7.61 13.70
CA GLU A 18 7.92 -8.96 13.94
C GLU A 18 7.71 -9.91 12.75
N ALA A 19 6.83 -9.59 11.80
CA ALA A 19 6.54 -10.46 10.65
C ALA A 19 6.28 -9.70 9.35
N PRO A 20 6.64 -10.28 8.18
CA PRO A 20 6.25 -9.73 6.89
C PRO A 20 4.73 -9.59 6.77
N LEU A 21 4.27 -8.44 6.28
CA LEU A 21 2.85 -8.20 6.01
C LEU A 21 2.53 -8.43 4.53
N THR A 22 1.68 -9.40 4.24
CA THR A 22 1.12 -9.61 2.90
C THR A 22 -0.11 -8.74 2.68
N LEU A 23 -0.15 -8.01 1.56
CA LEU A 23 -1.29 -7.18 1.16
C LEU A 23 -2.13 -7.93 0.11
N PRO A 24 -3.46 -8.09 0.29
CA PRO A 24 -4.31 -8.75 -0.68
C PRO A 24 -4.62 -7.81 -1.87
N LEU A 25 -3.72 -7.77 -2.85
CA LEU A 25 -3.86 -6.89 -4.01
C LEU A 25 -4.72 -7.50 -5.14
N GLN A 26 -4.95 -8.82 -5.13
CA GLN A 26 -5.71 -9.56 -6.15
C GLN A 26 -7.09 -8.96 -6.52
N PRO A 27 -7.95 -8.54 -5.58
CA PRO A 27 -9.26 -7.99 -5.94
C PRO A 27 -9.23 -6.57 -6.52
N LEU A 28 -8.08 -5.87 -6.46
CA LEU A 28 -7.98 -4.50 -6.97
C LEU A 28 -7.94 -4.51 -8.51
N PRO A 29 -8.50 -3.52 -9.22
CA PRO A 29 -8.34 -3.42 -10.66
C PRO A 29 -6.87 -3.28 -11.09
N ALA A 30 -6.55 -3.67 -12.32
CA ALA A 30 -5.27 -3.32 -12.94
C ALA A 30 -5.11 -1.78 -12.97
N GLY A 31 -3.89 -1.29 -12.77
CA GLY A 31 -3.62 0.14 -12.70
C GLY A 31 -2.44 0.52 -11.83
N VAL A 32 -2.29 1.83 -11.62
CA VAL A 32 -1.22 2.42 -10.82
C VAL A 32 -1.72 2.69 -9.40
N TYR A 33 -0.90 2.32 -8.43
CA TYR A 33 -1.17 2.55 -7.01
C TYR A 33 0.05 3.15 -6.32
N TYR A 34 -0.19 3.84 -5.20
CA TYR A 34 0.83 4.40 -4.33
C TYR A 34 0.75 3.72 -2.96
N LEU A 35 1.77 2.94 -2.63
CA LEU A 35 1.94 2.33 -1.32
C LEU A 35 2.71 3.29 -0.43
N THR A 36 2.07 3.78 0.61
CA THR A 36 2.70 4.53 1.70
C THR A 36 2.84 3.65 2.93
N VAL A 37 4.06 3.45 3.40
CA VAL A 37 4.40 2.78 4.66
C VAL A 37 4.83 3.86 5.64
N GLN A 38 4.17 3.93 6.79
CA GLN A 38 4.44 4.91 7.83
C GLN A 38 4.91 4.17 9.08
N GLY A 39 6.18 4.35 9.43
CA GLY A 39 6.75 3.93 10.71
C GLY A 39 6.80 5.10 11.70
N GLN A 40 7.36 4.86 12.89
CA GLN A 40 7.43 5.88 13.95
C GLN A 40 8.25 7.11 13.54
N GLN A 41 9.31 6.93 12.74
CA GLN A 41 10.24 8.02 12.37
C GLN A 41 10.35 8.25 10.87
N GLN A 42 9.79 7.36 10.04
CA GLN A 42 10.00 7.39 8.60
C GLN A 42 8.71 7.11 7.84
N GLN A 43 8.59 7.75 6.68
CA GLN A 43 7.55 7.48 5.71
C GLN A 43 8.19 7.11 4.38
N LEU A 44 7.80 5.97 3.84
CA LEU A 44 8.19 5.51 2.50
C LEU A 44 6.97 5.53 1.60
N THR A 45 7.10 6.09 0.40
CA THR A 45 6.09 5.96 -0.66
C THR A 45 6.69 5.25 -1.87
N ARG A 46 5.99 4.24 -2.39
CA ARG A 46 6.37 3.47 -3.58
C ARG A 46 5.22 3.45 -4.58
N ARG A 47 5.53 3.64 -5.86
CA ARG A 47 4.58 3.43 -6.96
C ARG A 47 4.56 1.94 -7.31
N LEU A 48 3.37 1.36 -7.39
CA LEU A 48 3.12 -0.01 -7.78
C LEU A 48 2.32 0.00 -9.08
N LEU A 49 2.73 -0.85 -10.03
CA LEU A 49 1.96 -1.13 -11.23
C LEU A 49 1.35 -2.52 -11.06
N LYS A 50 0.02 -2.60 -11.05
CA LYS A 50 -0.70 -3.86 -11.09
C LYS A 50 -1.14 -4.13 -12.54
N GLN A 51 -0.74 -5.28 -13.06
CA GLN A 51 -1.19 -5.82 -14.34
C GLN A 51 -2.43 -6.70 -14.14
#